data_AF-A0A1H8T1A6-F1
#
_entry.id   AF-A0A1H8T1A6-F1
#
_cell.length_a   1.000
_cell.length_b   1.000
_cell.length_c   1.000
_cell.angle_alpha   90.00
_cell.angle_beta   90.00
_cell.angle_gamma   90.00
#
_symmetry.space_group_name_H-M   'P 1'
#
loop_
_entity.id
_entity.type
_entity.pdbx_description
1 polymer ?
#
loop_
_entity_poly.entity_id
_entity_poly.type
_entity_poly.pdbx_seq_one_letter_code
_entity_poly.pdbx_strand_id
1 'polypeptide(L)'
;MAIHSGLSVMLATFIATALWIYTGWPQGSAAAMMAGVLCCIFSSMDDPAPMMIKFVNVAIVTVIAAFVFEYGLMPLIHSYVELAAALGLMLVPAGLLMTRPSLALYGMGFCVNLPNMLTLQDRLNLDLASFLNSNAAMIIGMVIACGTTVLVRSVGAEWTAYRLLRSGWIDIVAAARRPEEVDFTKLLYRMVDRLGLVAPRLAMIPAESAIAQTDILRDLRNGLNTLDLQRHKQLVSRDKREPIETVLSGIAAHYQRKQKSRDAQPDEKLLKTLDQSLAALVGTGSSSAIEGARRSMTALRYTLYPDAACLPQIAADGGGGRTAKEHAA
;
A
#
# COMPACT_ATOMS: atom_id res chain seq x y z
N MET A 1 -5.65 -12.07 0.77
CA MET A 1 -4.91 -11.88 2.03
C MET A 1 -4.32 -13.20 2.49
N ALA A 2 -5.12 -14.23 2.79
CA ALA A 2 -4.62 -15.55 3.26
C ALA A 2 -3.55 -16.20 2.35
N ILE A 3 -3.74 -16.21 1.03
CA ILE A 3 -2.76 -16.80 0.09
C ILE A 3 -1.42 -16.07 0.11
N HIS A 4 -1.41 -14.74 0.24
CA HIS A 4 -0.16 -13.96 0.30
C HIS A 4 0.55 -14.12 1.63
N SER A 5 -0.18 -14.18 2.75
CA SER A 5 0.40 -14.51 4.06
C SER A 5 1.02 -15.91 4.02
N GLY A 6 0.28 -16.92 3.54
CA GLY A 6 0.78 -18.29 3.41
C GLY A 6 2.01 -18.40 2.50
N LEU A 7 2.01 -17.72 1.35
CA LEU A 7 3.16 -17.68 0.45
C LEU A 7 4.38 -16.99 1.09
N SER A 8 4.16 -15.92 1.87
CA SER A 8 5.25 -15.25 2.59
C SER A 8 5.89 -16.14 3.66
N VAL A 9 5.07 -16.90 4.41
CA VAL A 9 5.56 -17.86 5.40
C VAL A 9 6.29 -19.01 4.71
N MET A 10 5.74 -19.52 3.61
CA MET A 10 6.37 -20.61 2.85
C MET A 10 7.74 -20.17 2.29
N LEU A 11 7.82 -18.99 1.68
CA LEU A 11 9.08 -18.42 1.18
C LEU A 11 10.08 -18.15 2.31
N ALA A 12 9.65 -17.54 3.41
CA ALA A 12 10.53 -17.22 4.53
C ALA A 12 11.13 -18.50 5.14
N THR A 13 10.30 -19.51 5.38
CA THR A 13 10.73 -20.81 5.90
C THR A 13 11.66 -21.52 4.91
N PHE A 14 11.35 -21.48 3.60
CA PHE A 14 12.17 -22.13 2.57
C PHE A 14 13.54 -21.46 2.44
N ILE A 15 13.59 -20.12 2.43
CA ILE A 15 14.84 -19.35 2.38
C ILE A 15 15.68 -19.60 3.64
N ALA A 16 15.07 -19.54 4.83
CA ALA A 16 15.77 -19.81 6.08
C ALA A 16 16.35 -21.23 6.12
N THR A 17 15.57 -22.22 5.67
CA THR A 17 16.01 -23.62 5.63
C THR A 17 17.09 -23.84 4.55
N ALA A 18 16.96 -23.22 3.38
CA ALA A 18 17.97 -23.32 2.32
C ALA A 18 19.30 -22.66 2.73
N LEU A 19 19.25 -21.50 3.39
CA LEU A 19 20.43 -20.83 3.96
C LEU A 19 21.10 -21.70 5.02
N TRP A 20 20.32 -22.33 5.90
CA TRP A 20 20.85 -23.24 6.90
C TRP A 20 21.56 -24.45 6.27
N ILE A 21 20.92 -25.12 5.30
CA ILE A 21 21.50 -26.28 4.60
C ILE A 21 22.78 -25.88 3.85
N TYR A 22 22.79 -24.73 3.19
CA TYR A 22 23.94 -24.27 2.40
C TYR A 22 25.13 -23.85 3.28
N THR A 23 24.86 -23.17 4.39
CA THR A 23 25.92 -22.68 5.30
C THR A 23 26.48 -23.77 6.21
N GLY A 24 25.80 -24.92 6.34
CA GLY A 24 26.17 -25.97 7.28
C GLY A 24 26.20 -25.49 8.74
N TRP A 25 25.48 -24.39 9.04
CA TRP A 25 25.59 -23.70 10.33
C TRP A 25 25.02 -24.57 11.46
N PRO A 26 25.81 -24.91 12.51
CA PRO A 26 25.37 -25.87 13.52
C PRO A 26 24.06 -25.52 14.23
N GLN A 27 23.73 -24.24 14.37
CA GLN A 27 22.51 -23.76 15.04
C GLN A 27 21.50 -23.08 14.11
N GLY A 28 21.64 -23.26 12.79
CA GLY A 28 20.69 -22.68 11.83
C GLY A 28 19.26 -23.26 11.93
N SER A 29 19.08 -24.40 12.60
CA SER A 29 17.76 -24.93 12.97
C SER A 29 16.95 -23.96 13.82
N ALA A 30 17.60 -23.27 14.78
CA ALA A 30 16.99 -22.27 15.64
C ALA A 30 16.56 -21.04 14.84
N ALA A 31 17.34 -20.65 13.82
CA ALA A 31 16.99 -19.57 12.91
C ALA A 31 15.73 -19.90 12.09
N ALA A 32 15.65 -21.11 11.52
CA ALA A 32 14.49 -21.55 10.74
C ALA A 32 13.22 -21.69 11.61
N MET A 33 13.35 -22.25 12.82
CA MET A 33 12.25 -22.34 13.78
C MET A 33 11.71 -20.95 14.12
N MET A 34 12.58 -20.02 14.51
CA MET A 34 12.15 -18.70 14.94
C MET A 34 11.58 -17.88 13.78
N ALA A 35 12.12 -18.03 12.57
CA ALA A 35 11.54 -17.44 11.36
C ALA A 35 10.08 -17.90 11.15
N GLY A 36 9.81 -19.19 11.32
CA GLY A 36 8.46 -19.76 11.21
C GLY A 36 7.51 -19.25 12.30
N VAL A 37 7.96 -19.23 13.56
CA VAL A 37 7.17 -18.73 14.70
C VAL A 37 6.78 -17.26 14.49
N LEU A 38 7.73 -16.41 14.11
CA LEU A 38 7.48 -15.00 13.87
C LEU A 38 6.47 -14.79 12.74
N CYS A 39 6.61 -15.54 11.65
CA CYS A 39 5.68 -15.52 10.53
C CYS A 39 4.26 -15.92 10.95
N CYS A 40 4.11 -16.94 11.79
CA CYS A 40 2.81 -17.43 12.27
C CYS A 40 2.12 -16.42 13.19
N ILE A 41 2.84 -15.84 14.16
CA ILE A 41 2.30 -14.87 15.13
C ILE A 41 1.71 -13.65 14.40
N PHE A 42 2.40 -13.16 13.37
CA PHE A 42 2.00 -11.95 12.65
C PHE A 42 1.22 -12.21 11.35
N SER A 43 0.88 -13.48 11.06
CA SER A 43 0.19 -13.87 9.82
C SER A 43 -1.19 -13.21 9.63
N SER A 44 -1.88 -12.94 10.75
CA SER A 44 -3.22 -12.34 10.80
C SER A 44 -3.22 -10.80 10.76
N MET A 45 -2.05 -10.15 10.82
CA MET A 45 -1.97 -8.69 10.77
C MET A 45 -1.95 -8.16 9.33
N ASP A 46 -2.61 -7.02 9.12
CA ASP A 46 -2.63 -6.33 7.82
C ASP A 46 -1.28 -5.66 7.51
N ASP A 47 -0.63 -5.09 8.53
CA ASP A 47 0.74 -4.55 8.47
C ASP A 47 1.64 -5.15 9.57
N PRO A 48 2.24 -6.33 9.32
CA PRO A 48 3.07 -7.01 10.31
C PRO A 48 4.47 -6.40 10.45
N ALA A 49 4.96 -5.63 9.46
CA ALA A 49 6.34 -5.17 9.39
C ALA A 49 6.79 -4.33 10.61
N PRO A 50 6.10 -3.23 10.99
CA PRO A 50 6.52 -2.44 12.14
C PRO A 50 6.41 -3.21 13.46
N MET A 51 5.47 -4.16 13.55
CA MET A 51 5.27 -5.02 14.70
C MET A 51 6.39 -6.07 14.82
N MET A 52 6.81 -6.67 13.71
CA MET A 52 7.94 -7.60 13.63
C MET A 52 9.25 -6.92 14.02
N ILE A 53 9.52 -5.70 13.53
CA ILE A 53 10.74 -4.95 13.91
C ILE A 53 10.77 -4.67 15.41
N LYS A 54 9.64 -4.26 16.00
CA LYS A 54 9.54 -4.09 17.47
C LYS A 54 9.81 -5.41 18.19
N PHE A 55 9.32 -6.53 17.68
CA PHE A 55 9.57 -7.85 18.24
C PHE A 55 11.05 -8.24 18.18
N VAL A 56 11.75 -7.94 17.08
CA VAL A 56 13.22 -8.13 16.99
C VAL A 56 13.95 -7.30 18.03
N ASN A 57 13.57 -6.02 18.19
CA ASN A 57 14.19 -5.15 19.21
C ASN A 57 13.97 -5.68 20.63
N VAL A 58 12.76 -6.18 20.92
CA VAL A 58 12.48 -6.86 22.20
C VAL A 58 13.37 -8.08 22.35
N ALA A 59 13.50 -8.92 21.32
CA ALA A 59 14.32 -10.11 21.37
C ALA A 59 15.80 -9.78 21.66
N ILE A 60 16.35 -8.71 21.08
CA ILE A 60 17.72 -8.25 21.37
C ILE A 60 17.87 -7.88 22.86
N VAL A 61 16.90 -7.15 23.42
CA VAL A 61 16.90 -6.82 24.87
C VAL A 61 16.77 -8.09 25.72
N THR A 62 15.95 -9.05 25.27
CA THR A 62 15.78 -10.33 25.94
C THR A 62 17.07 -11.16 25.93
N VAL A 63 17.87 -11.14 24.86
CA VAL A 63 19.19 -11.80 24.84
C VAL A 63 20.10 -11.26 25.95
N ILE A 64 20.10 -9.94 26.16
CA ILE A 64 20.91 -9.31 27.22
C ILE A 64 20.39 -9.73 28.60
N ALA A 65 19.07 -9.74 28.80
CA ALA A 65 18.46 -10.20 30.04
C ALA A 65 18.75 -11.69 30.31
N ALA A 66 18.68 -12.53 29.27
CA ALA A 66 19.00 -13.95 29.32
C ALA A 66 20.47 -14.17 29.69
N PHE A 67 21.39 -13.40 29.11
CA PHE A 67 22.81 -13.44 29.45
C PHE A 67 23.05 -13.12 30.93
N VAL A 68 22.44 -12.05 31.44
CA VAL A 68 22.55 -11.69 32.87
C VAL A 68 21.94 -12.77 33.76
N PHE A 69 20.84 -13.38 33.35
CA PHE A 69 20.21 -14.45 34.11
C PHE A 69 21.08 -15.71 34.15
N GLU A 70 21.60 -16.17 33.01
CA GLU A 70 22.33 -17.43 32.89
C GLU A 70 23.76 -17.36 33.45
N TYR A 71 24.47 -16.26 33.23
CA TYR A 71 25.86 -16.11 33.70
C TYR A 71 25.96 -15.37 35.04
N GLY A 72 24.95 -14.57 35.40
CA GLY A 72 24.92 -13.81 36.64
C GLY A 72 24.13 -14.49 37.74
N LEU A 73 22.91 -14.96 37.44
CA LEU A 73 21.96 -15.42 38.46
C LEU A 73 21.96 -16.93 38.67
N MET A 74 22.00 -17.71 37.58
CA MET A 74 22.04 -19.18 37.56
C MET A 74 23.15 -19.77 38.46
N PRO A 75 24.39 -19.24 38.50
CA PRO A 75 25.44 -19.73 39.39
C PRO A 75 25.13 -19.56 40.89
N LEU A 76 24.20 -18.67 41.26
CA LEU A 76 23.80 -18.45 42.65
C LEU A 76 22.56 -19.26 43.05
N ILE A 77 21.87 -19.87 42.08
CA ILE A 77 20.62 -20.59 42.29
C ILE A 77 20.93 -22.06 42.57
N HIS A 78 20.57 -22.54 43.77
CA HIS A 78 20.86 -23.90 44.22
C HIS A 78 19.59 -24.73 44.45
N SER A 79 18.42 -24.08 44.49
CA SER A 79 17.12 -24.73 44.73
C SER A 79 16.07 -24.35 43.69
N TYR A 80 15.09 -25.24 43.48
CA TYR A 80 13.96 -24.98 42.58
C TYR A 80 13.18 -23.72 42.98
N VAL A 81 13.05 -23.46 44.28
CA VAL A 81 12.30 -22.31 44.80
C VAL A 81 12.99 -21.00 44.43
N GLU A 82 14.32 -20.95 44.51
CA GLU A 82 15.11 -19.79 44.07
C GLU A 82 14.97 -19.57 42.56
N LEU A 83 15.00 -20.63 41.75
CA LEU A 83 14.78 -20.54 40.30
C LEU A 83 13.38 -20.00 39.99
N ALA A 84 12.36 -20.52 40.66
CA ALA A 84 10.97 -20.10 40.48
C ALA A 84 10.77 -18.63 40.89
N ALA A 85 11.40 -18.19 41.99
CA ALA A 85 11.34 -16.81 42.43
C ALA A 85 12.07 -15.86 41.46
N ALA A 86 13.24 -16.24 40.97
CA ALA A 86 14.01 -15.48 39.99
C ALA A 86 13.28 -15.33 38.65
N LEU A 87 12.73 -16.43 38.12
CA LEU A 87 11.91 -16.41 36.91
C LEU A 87 10.62 -15.60 37.14
N GLY A 88 9.96 -15.80 38.28
CA GLY A 88 8.77 -15.03 38.66
C GLY A 88 9.03 -13.52 38.69
N LEU A 89 10.18 -13.10 39.23
CA LEU A 89 10.56 -11.68 39.28
C LEU A 89 10.72 -11.06 37.89
N MET A 90 11.12 -11.83 36.87
CA MET A 90 11.23 -11.34 35.49
C MET A 90 9.93 -11.50 34.68
N LEU A 91 9.25 -12.65 34.80
CA LEU A 91 8.06 -13.00 34.01
C LEU A 91 6.78 -12.35 34.52
N VAL A 92 6.62 -12.13 35.85
CA VAL A 92 5.41 -11.50 36.39
C VAL A 92 5.26 -10.05 35.93
N PRO A 93 6.30 -9.19 36.00
CA PRO A 93 6.23 -7.85 35.42
C PRO A 93 5.97 -7.88 33.91
N ALA A 94 6.62 -8.78 33.17
CA ALA A 94 6.41 -8.92 31.73
C ALA A 94 4.96 -9.34 31.38
N GLY A 95 4.37 -10.24 32.17
CA GLY A 95 2.96 -10.61 32.07
C GLY A 95 2.01 -9.46 32.42
N LEU A 96 2.36 -8.61 33.40
CA LEU A 96 1.60 -7.39 33.68
C LEU A 96 1.67 -6.40 32.50
N LEU A 97 2.81 -6.29 31.82
CA LEU A 97 2.91 -5.49 30.59
C LEU A 97 1.98 -6.01 29.48
N MET A 98 1.67 -7.31 29.44
CA MET A 98 0.71 -7.89 28.48
C MET A 98 -0.71 -7.35 28.65
N THR A 99 -1.09 -6.90 29.85
CA THR A 99 -2.43 -6.34 30.11
C THR A 99 -2.64 -4.95 29.49
N ARG A 100 -1.56 -4.25 29.14
CA ARG A 100 -1.63 -2.93 28.49
C ARG A 100 -1.49 -3.08 26.99
N PRO A 101 -2.51 -2.75 26.17
CA PRO A 101 -2.50 -2.99 24.73
C PRO A 101 -1.34 -2.31 23.98
N SER A 102 -0.84 -1.17 24.48
CA SER A 102 0.34 -0.49 23.91
C SER A 102 1.66 -1.21 24.17
N LEU A 103 1.77 -1.95 25.29
CA LEU A 103 2.96 -2.67 25.71
C LEU A 103 2.82 -4.19 25.55
N ALA A 104 1.65 -4.65 25.10
CA ALA A 104 1.32 -6.06 25.09
C ALA A 104 2.29 -6.89 24.26
N LEU A 105 2.74 -6.34 23.14
CA LEU A 105 3.74 -6.96 22.27
C LEU A 105 5.11 -7.09 22.95
N TYR A 106 5.52 -6.08 23.72
CA TYR A 106 6.80 -6.10 24.46
C TYR A 106 6.77 -7.17 25.55
N GLY A 107 5.67 -7.22 26.32
CA GLY A 107 5.46 -8.25 27.34
C GLY A 107 5.41 -9.65 26.74
N MET A 108 4.63 -9.83 25.67
CA MET A 108 4.51 -11.11 24.96
C MET A 108 5.86 -11.56 24.40
N GLY A 109 6.57 -10.67 23.71
CA GLY A 109 7.87 -10.96 23.14
C GLY A 109 8.89 -11.34 24.22
N PHE A 110 8.91 -10.64 25.35
CA PHE A 110 9.79 -10.99 26.46
C PHE A 110 9.42 -12.34 27.08
N CYS A 111 8.14 -12.57 27.39
CA CYS A 111 7.66 -13.83 27.98
C CYS A 111 7.88 -15.07 27.09
N VAL A 112 7.81 -14.92 25.77
CA VAL A 112 8.03 -16.04 24.83
C VAL A 112 9.53 -16.25 24.56
N ASN A 113 10.30 -15.18 24.35
CA ASN A 113 11.70 -15.31 24.00
C ASN A 113 12.57 -15.66 25.20
N LEU A 114 12.30 -15.14 26.40
CA LEU A 114 13.16 -15.34 27.56
C LEU A 114 13.33 -16.83 27.89
N PRO A 115 12.26 -17.64 28.10
CA PRO A 115 12.42 -19.06 28.39
C PRO A 115 13.07 -19.83 27.23
N ASN A 116 12.76 -19.44 26.00
CA ASN A 116 13.32 -20.05 24.80
C ASN A 116 14.83 -19.80 24.66
N MET A 117 15.30 -18.61 25.06
CA MET A 117 16.71 -18.21 24.98
C MET A 117 17.55 -18.71 26.16
N LEU A 118 16.95 -18.84 27.35
CA LEU A 118 17.60 -19.44 28.52
C LEU A 118 17.97 -20.91 28.32
N THR A 119 17.34 -21.61 27.36
CA THR A 119 17.58 -23.03 27.06
C THR A 119 17.77 -23.87 28.32
N LEU A 120 16.80 -23.80 29.26
CA LEU A 120 16.89 -24.49 30.55
C LEU A 120 17.16 -25.99 30.34
N GLN A 121 18.38 -26.40 30.65
CA GLN A 121 18.85 -27.78 30.55
C GLN A 121 18.99 -28.39 31.94
N ASP A 122 18.89 -29.72 32.00
CA ASP A 122 19.03 -30.52 33.23
C ASP A 122 20.46 -30.46 33.82
N ARG A 123 21.43 -30.00 33.02
CA ARG A 123 22.79 -29.67 33.47
C ARG A 123 23.15 -28.26 33.03
N LEU A 124 23.64 -27.46 33.97
CA LEU A 124 24.20 -26.15 33.68
C LEU A 124 25.48 -26.32 32.86
N ASN A 125 25.44 -25.91 31.59
CA ASN A 125 26.61 -25.89 30.70
C ASN A 125 26.85 -24.44 30.24
N LEU A 126 27.79 -23.76 30.90
CA LEU A 126 28.13 -22.36 30.63
C LEU A 126 29.06 -22.23 29.41
N ASP A 127 28.63 -22.74 28.26
CA ASP A 127 29.32 -22.54 26.99
C ASP A 127 28.86 -21.23 26.34
N LEU A 128 29.65 -20.18 26.56
CA LEU A 128 29.41 -18.85 26.00
C LEU A 128 29.33 -18.85 24.48
N ALA A 129 30.13 -19.69 23.80
CA ALA A 129 30.14 -19.74 22.35
C ALA A 129 28.83 -20.32 21.82
N SER A 130 28.34 -21.41 22.43
CA SER A 130 27.07 -22.02 22.06
C SER A 130 25.87 -21.13 22.39
N PHE A 131 25.88 -20.43 23.54
CA PHE A 131 24.85 -19.46 23.91
C PHE A 131 24.76 -18.31 22.89
N LEU A 132 25.90 -17.66 22.59
CA LEU A 132 25.92 -16.54 21.66
C LEU A 132 25.51 -16.96 20.25
N ASN A 133 26.00 -18.11 19.78
CA ASN A 133 25.67 -18.61 18.45
C ASN A 133 24.17 -18.96 18.35
N SER A 134 23.55 -19.50 19.40
CA SER A 134 22.14 -19.92 19.38
C SER A 134 21.23 -18.70 19.36
N ASN A 135 21.53 -17.72 20.22
CA ASN A 135 20.79 -16.48 20.29
C ASN A 135 20.97 -15.63 19.03
N ALA A 136 22.18 -15.56 18.47
CA ALA A 136 22.43 -14.91 17.19
C ALA A 136 21.64 -15.58 16.05
N ALA A 137 21.57 -16.92 16.03
CA ALA A 137 20.76 -17.67 15.07
C ALA A 137 19.28 -17.30 15.15
N MET A 138 18.72 -17.23 16.36
CA MET A 138 17.32 -16.82 16.55
C MET A 138 17.07 -15.40 16.03
N ILE A 139 17.93 -14.43 16.37
CA ILE A 139 17.80 -13.05 15.89
C ILE A 139 17.91 -12.97 14.36
N ILE A 140 18.89 -13.65 13.76
CA ILE A 140 19.06 -13.70 12.30
C ILE A 140 17.82 -14.31 11.64
N GLY A 141 17.27 -15.39 12.20
CA GLY A 141 16.02 -15.99 11.73
C GLY A 141 14.84 -15.00 11.73
N MET A 142 14.69 -14.23 12.82
CA MET A 142 13.66 -13.19 12.89
C MET A 142 13.86 -12.07 11.86
N VAL A 143 15.11 -11.65 11.61
CA VAL A 143 15.44 -10.62 10.62
C VAL A 143 15.14 -11.11 9.20
N ILE A 144 15.50 -12.36 8.88
CA ILE A 144 15.19 -12.98 7.57
C ILE A 144 13.68 -13.06 7.36
N ALA A 145 12.93 -13.49 8.38
CA ALA A 145 11.48 -13.51 8.33
C ALA A 145 10.90 -12.12 8.10
N CYS A 146 11.35 -11.11 8.86
CA CYS A 146 10.93 -9.72 8.70
C CYS A 146 11.20 -9.20 7.28
N GLY A 147 12.42 -9.39 6.76
CA GLY A 147 12.79 -8.97 5.41
C GLY A 147 11.94 -9.65 4.34
N THR A 148 11.73 -10.96 4.44
CA THR A 148 10.91 -11.72 3.49
C THR A 148 9.45 -11.29 3.53
N THR A 149 8.89 -11.07 4.72
CA THR A 149 7.50 -10.61 4.88
C THR A 149 7.31 -9.22 4.28
N VAL A 150 8.24 -8.28 4.50
CA VAL A 150 8.20 -6.94 3.91
C VAL A 150 8.23 -7.02 2.38
N LEU A 151 9.16 -7.80 1.82
CA LEU A 151 9.29 -7.97 0.36
C LEU A 151 8.05 -8.59 -0.28
N VAL A 152 7.47 -9.64 0.32
CA VAL A 152 6.28 -10.28 -0.24
C VAL A 152 5.04 -9.38 -0.11
N ARG A 153 4.93 -8.62 0.97
CA ARG A 153 3.79 -7.71 1.20
C ARG A 153 3.86 -6.46 0.32
N SER A 154 5.03 -5.87 0.07
CA SER A 154 5.17 -4.73 -0.84
C SER A 154 4.72 -5.08 -2.25
N VAL A 155 5.19 -6.22 -2.77
CA VAL A 155 4.79 -6.76 -4.08
C VAL A 155 3.28 -7.06 -4.12
N GLY A 156 2.72 -7.61 -3.04
CA GLY A 156 1.28 -7.88 -2.94
C GLY A 156 0.41 -6.62 -2.89
N ALA A 157 0.89 -5.56 -2.22
CA ALA A 157 0.20 -4.28 -2.13
C ALA A 157 0.14 -3.59 -3.50
N GLU A 158 1.27 -3.52 -4.20
CA GLU A 158 1.35 -2.98 -5.56
C GLU A 158 0.45 -3.75 -6.54
N TRP A 159 0.50 -5.08 -6.51
CA TRP A 159 -0.32 -5.90 -7.40
C TRP A 159 -1.82 -5.71 -7.14
N THR A 160 -2.21 -5.60 -5.86
CA THR A 160 -3.62 -5.37 -5.52
C THR A 160 -4.07 -3.96 -5.94
N ALA A 161 -3.24 -2.94 -5.72
CA ALA A 161 -3.51 -1.58 -6.18
C ALA A 161 -3.66 -1.53 -7.70
N TYR A 162 -2.76 -2.19 -8.43
CA TYR A 162 -2.82 -2.29 -9.89
C TYR A 162 -4.08 -3.04 -10.38
N ARG A 163 -4.45 -4.15 -9.74
CA ARG A 163 -5.68 -4.87 -10.09
C ARG A 163 -6.91 -3.98 -9.89
N LEU A 164 -6.92 -3.18 -8.83
CA LEU A 164 -8.01 -2.26 -8.52
C LEU A 164 -8.08 -1.10 -9.52
N LEU A 165 -6.93 -0.53 -9.89
CA LEU A 165 -6.82 0.42 -11.00
C LEU A 165 -7.36 -0.12 -12.32
N ARG A 166 -6.94 -1.33 -12.69
CA ARG A 166 -7.38 -1.97 -13.93
C ARG A 166 -8.90 -2.15 -13.97
N SER A 167 -9.51 -2.49 -12.83
CA SER A 167 -10.97 -2.53 -12.72
C SER A 167 -11.61 -1.15 -12.87
N GLY A 168 -10.98 -0.09 -12.36
CA GLY A 168 -11.39 1.29 -12.59
C GLY A 168 -11.34 1.69 -14.06
N TRP A 169 -10.26 1.33 -14.77
CA TRP A 169 -10.16 1.61 -16.21
C TRP A 169 -11.21 0.88 -17.04
N ILE A 170 -11.62 -0.34 -16.66
CA ILE A 170 -12.71 -1.07 -17.32
C ILE A 170 -14.02 -0.31 -17.18
N ASP A 171 -14.30 0.18 -15.98
CA ASP A 171 -15.48 0.96 -15.66
C ASP A 171 -15.51 2.31 -16.42
N ILE A 172 -14.36 3.00 -16.55
CA ILE A 172 -14.25 4.23 -17.36
C ILE A 172 -14.56 3.95 -18.82
N VAL A 173 -14.03 2.86 -19.37
CA VAL A 173 -14.28 2.45 -20.77
C VAL A 173 -15.75 2.09 -20.98
N ALA A 174 -16.36 1.38 -20.04
CA ALA A 174 -17.78 1.04 -20.07
C ALA A 174 -18.65 2.30 -20.05
N ALA A 175 -18.38 3.22 -19.12
CA ALA A 175 -19.09 4.48 -19.00
C ALA A 175 -18.98 5.37 -20.25
N ALA A 176 -17.79 5.43 -20.86
CA ALA A 176 -17.55 6.22 -22.06
C ALA A 176 -18.28 5.65 -23.29
N ARG A 177 -18.39 4.31 -23.42
CA ARG A 177 -18.97 3.64 -24.59
C ARG A 177 -20.47 3.36 -24.49
N ARG A 178 -21.00 3.04 -23.30
CA ARG A 178 -22.37 2.53 -23.12
C ARG A 178 -23.07 3.23 -21.95
N PRO A 179 -23.59 4.45 -22.15
CA PRO A 179 -24.25 5.20 -21.08
C PRO A 179 -25.56 4.56 -20.60
N GLU A 180 -26.29 3.87 -21.48
CA GLU A 180 -27.63 3.37 -21.18
C GLU A 180 -27.64 2.16 -20.24
N GLU A 181 -26.52 1.45 -20.11
CA GLU A 181 -26.38 0.24 -19.28
C GLU A 181 -25.80 0.54 -17.87
N VAL A 182 -25.35 1.77 -17.61
CA VAL A 182 -24.54 2.10 -16.43
C VAL A 182 -25.32 2.99 -15.45
N ASP A 183 -25.64 2.43 -14.29
CA ASP A 183 -26.15 3.20 -13.15
C ASP A 183 -25.04 4.11 -12.58
N PHE A 184 -25.16 5.41 -12.88
CA PHE A 184 -24.21 6.45 -12.51
C PHE A 184 -23.96 6.52 -11.00
N THR A 185 -25.03 6.43 -10.21
CA THR A 185 -24.96 6.51 -8.75
C THR A 185 -24.18 5.31 -8.21
N LYS A 186 -24.49 4.12 -8.72
CA LYS A 186 -23.78 2.88 -8.37
C LYS A 186 -22.30 2.94 -8.76
N LEU A 187 -21.98 3.56 -9.90
CA LEU A 187 -20.61 3.69 -10.36
C LEU A 187 -19.80 4.71 -9.56
N LEU A 188 -20.39 5.84 -9.20
CA LEU A 188 -19.80 6.81 -8.28
C LEU A 188 -19.50 6.18 -6.92
N TYR A 189 -20.46 5.46 -6.33
CA TYR A 189 -20.26 4.76 -5.07
C TYR A 189 -19.12 3.73 -5.16
N ARG A 190 -19.04 2.97 -6.25
CA ARG A 190 -17.92 2.04 -6.49
C ARG A 190 -16.59 2.76 -6.60
N MET A 191 -16.51 3.91 -7.25
CA MET A 191 -15.26 4.68 -7.38
C MET A 191 -14.80 5.25 -6.03
N VAL A 192 -15.72 5.75 -5.22
CA VAL A 192 -15.45 6.24 -3.86
C VAL A 192 -15.07 5.11 -2.91
N ASP A 193 -15.76 3.98 -2.97
CA ASP A 193 -15.43 2.79 -2.19
C ASP A 193 -14.01 2.27 -2.53
N ARG A 194 -13.67 2.23 -3.82
CA ARG A 194 -12.31 1.86 -4.25
C ARG A 194 -11.25 2.84 -3.79
N LEU A 195 -11.54 4.15 -3.73
CA LEU A 195 -10.63 5.11 -3.08
C LEU A 195 -10.38 4.74 -1.63
N GLY A 196 -11.44 4.46 -0.88
CA GLY A 196 -11.34 4.05 0.51
C GLY A 196 -10.48 2.80 0.69
N LEU A 197 -10.55 1.86 -0.26
CA LEU A 197 -9.76 0.63 -0.25
C LEU A 197 -8.30 0.82 -0.70
N VAL A 198 -8.02 1.78 -1.58
CA VAL A 198 -6.66 2.04 -2.12
C VAL A 198 -5.87 2.98 -1.21
N ALA A 199 -6.51 3.98 -0.61
CA ALA A 199 -5.87 4.99 0.23
C ALA A 199 -4.93 4.43 1.32
N PRO A 200 -5.35 3.48 2.18
CA PRO A 200 -4.45 2.94 3.21
C PRO A 200 -3.30 2.12 2.61
N ARG A 201 -3.49 1.53 1.43
CA ARG A 201 -2.44 0.75 0.76
C ARG A 201 -1.42 1.64 0.08
N LEU A 202 -1.82 2.83 -0.38
CA LEU A 202 -0.91 3.82 -0.96
C LEU A 202 0.04 4.41 0.09
N ALA A 203 -0.46 4.62 1.31
CA ALA A 203 0.37 5.07 2.43
C ALA A 203 1.52 4.10 2.77
N MET A 204 1.38 2.83 2.38
CA MET A 204 2.35 1.77 2.64
C MET A 204 3.42 1.62 1.53
N ILE A 205 3.26 2.28 0.38
CA ILE A 205 4.20 2.14 -0.75
C ILE A 205 5.32 3.19 -0.61
N PRO A 206 6.61 2.79 -0.67
CA PRO A 206 7.74 3.72 -0.51
C PRO A 206 7.72 4.88 -1.52
N ALA A 207 8.15 6.06 -1.08
CA ALA A 207 8.04 7.32 -1.81
C ALA A 207 8.75 7.35 -3.18
N GLU A 208 9.72 6.46 -3.45
CA GLU A 208 10.34 6.33 -4.78
C GLU A 208 9.35 5.83 -5.85
N SER A 209 8.22 5.23 -5.46
CA SER A 209 7.12 4.88 -6.35
C SER A 209 6.07 5.99 -6.47
N ALA A 210 6.31 7.22 -6.01
CA ALA A 210 5.32 8.32 -5.98
C ALA A 210 4.75 8.70 -7.37
N ILE A 211 5.39 8.23 -8.45
CA ILE A 211 4.84 8.28 -9.82
C ILE A 211 3.52 7.47 -9.89
N ALA A 212 3.44 6.32 -9.22
CA ALA A 212 2.24 5.49 -9.18
C ALA A 212 1.10 6.07 -8.31
N GLN A 213 1.42 6.80 -7.24
CA GLN A 213 0.39 7.43 -6.38
C GLN A 213 -0.33 8.57 -7.12
N THR A 214 0.46 9.40 -7.82
CA THR A 214 -0.05 10.52 -8.61
C THR A 214 -0.92 10.01 -9.76
N ASP A 215 -0.53 8.92 -10.41
CA ASP A 215 -1.30 8.30 -11.49
C ASP A 215 -2.66 7.74 -11.04
N ILE A 216 -2.76 7.20 -9.82
CA ILE A 216 -4.01 6.63 -9.31
C ILE A 216 -5.09 7.68 -9.10
N LEU A 217 -4.78 8.75 -8.36
CA LEU A 217 -5.75 9.81 -8.07
C LEU A 217 -6.14 10.55 -9.36
N ARG A 218 -5.18 10.72 -10.27
CA ARG A 218 -5.36 11.29 -11.59
C ARG A 218 -6.34 10.47 -12.45
N ASP A 219 -6.14 9.16 -12.53
CA ASP A 219 -7.02 8.26 -13.29
C ASP A 219 -8.44 8.22 -12.74
N LEU A 220 -8.58 8.28 -11.43
CA LEU A 220 -9.91 8.31 -10.82
C LEU A 220 -10.61 9.63 -11.10
N ARG A 221 -9.90 10.76 -10.96
CA ARG A 221 -10.43 12.08 -11.30
C ARG A 221 -10.86 12.12 -12.78
N ASN A 222 -10.07 11.53 -13.67
CA ASN A 222 -10.45 11.36 -15.07
C ASN A 222 -11.71 10.51 -15.24
N GLY A 223 -11.86 9.44 -14.46
CA GLY A 223 -13.08 8.63 -14.45
C GLY A 223 -14.33 9.43 -14.05
N LEU A 224 -14.25 10.22 -12.98
CA LEU A 224 -15.34 11.11 -12.55
C LEU A 224 -15.69 12.15 -13.62
N ASN A 225 -14.69 12.81 -14.19
CA ASN A 225 -14.94 13.80 -15.26
C ASN A 225 -15.52 13.15 -16.53
N THR A 226 -15.15 11.91 -16.84
CA THR A 226 -15.72 11.14 -17.97
C THR A 226 -17.19 10.84 -17.72
N LEU A 227 -17.55 10.49 -16.49
CA LEU A 227 -18.93 10.26 -16.08
C LEU A 227 -19.77 11.53 -16.13
N ASP A 228 -19.23 12.64 -15.63
CA ASP A 228 -19.91 13.94 -15.72
C ASP A 228 -20.07 14.38 -17.18
N LEU A 229 -19.07 14.17 -18.03
CA LEU A 229 -19.18 14.49 -19.45
C LEU A 229 -20.29 13.68 -20.13
N GLN A 230 -20.39 12.39 -19.80
CA GLN A 230 -21.45 11.52 -20.30
C GLN A 230 -22.84 11.95 -19.82
N ARG A 231 -22.97 12.38 -18.56
CA ARG A 231 -24.21 12.93 -18.02
C ARG A 231 -24.64 14.19 -18.77
N HIS A 232 -23.72 15.13 -19.00
CA HIS A 232 -24.04 16.34 -19.74
C HIS A 232 -24.39 16.06 -21.20
N LYS A 233 -23.75 15.06 -21.84
CA LYS A 233 -24.12 14.61 -23.19
C LYS A 233 -25.60 14.22 -23.31
N GLN A 234 -26.15 13.53 -22.31
CA GLN A 234 -27.57 13.13 -22.31
C GLN A 234 -28.54 14.33 -22.27
N LEU A 235 -28.12 15.44 -21.66
CA LEU A 235 -28.90 16.67 -21.52
C LEU A 235 -28.77 17.63 -22.72
N VAL A 236 -27.82 17.38 -23.62
CA VAL A 236 -27.56 18.20 -24.81
C VAL A 236 -28.39 17.68 -25.99
N SER A 237 -28.89 18.58 -26.86
CA SER A 237 -29.60 18.23 -28.10
C SER A 237 -28.73 17.39 -29.03
N ARG A 238 -29.33 16.46 -29.79
CA ARG A 238 -28.61 15.49 -30.64
C ARG A 238 -27.58 16.14 -31.58
N ASP A 239 -27.92 17.27 -32.20
CA ASP A 239 -27.04 17.99 -33.13
C ASP A 239 -25.74 18.52 -32.51
N LYS A 240 -25.67 18.61 -31.18
CA LYS A 240 -24.52 19.15 -30.44
C LYS A 240 -23.75 18.05 -29.67
N ARG A 241 -24.10 16.78 -29.85
CA ARG A 241 -23.47 15.65 -29.13
C ARG A 241 -22.18 15.18 -29.79
N GLU A 242 -22.03 15.36 -31.10
CA GLU A 242 -20.90 14.82 -31.87
C GLU A 242 -19.53 15.18 -31.25
N PRO A 243 -19.22 16.45 -30.89
CA PRO A 243 -17.91 16.77 -30.30
C PRO A 243 -17.66 16.05 -28.96
N ILE A 244 -18.72 15.88 -28.15
CA ILE A 244 -18.64 15.18 -26.87
C ILE A 244 -18.41 13.68 -27.09
N GLU A 245 -19.06 13.09 -28.09
CA GLU A 245 -18.90 11.68 -28.47
C GLU A 245 -17.50 11.36 -28.96
N THR A 246 -16.92 12.23 -29.79
CA THR A 246 -15.55 12.06 -30.27
C THR A 246 -14.56 12.03 -29.09
N VAL A 247 -14.71 12.94 -28.12
CA VAL A 247 -13.86 12.96 -26.91
C VAL A 247 -14.03 11.71 -26.07
N LEU A 248 -15.28 11.29 -25.79
CA LEU A 248 -15.55 10.07 -25.01
C LEU A 248 -14.96 8.83 -25.68
N SER A 249 -15.04 8.74 -27.02
CA SER A 249 -14.43 7.65 -27.79
C SER A 249 -12.90 7.62 -27.66
N GLY A 250 -12.26 8.80 -27.67
CA GLY A 250 -10.82 8.93 -27.51
C GLY A 250 -10.34 8.58 -26.09
N ILE A 251 -11.10 8.96 -25.07
CA ILE A 251 -10.86 8.56 -23.67
C ILE A 251 -10.98 7.04 -23.52
N ALA A 252 -12.03 6.44 -24.08
CA ALA A 252 -12.22 4.99 -24.06
C ALA A 252 -11.04 4.27 -24.74
N ALA A 253 -10.55 4.77 -25.88
CA ALA A 253 -9.40 4.21 -26.57
C ALA A 253 -8.11 4.32 -25.75
N HIS A 254 -7.89 5.46 -25.08
CA HIS A 254 -6.74 5.64 -24.19
C HIS A 254 -6.76 4.65 -23.02
N TYR A 255 -7.87 4.56 -22.28
CA TYR A 255 -7.97 3.64 -21.14
C TYR A 255 -7.95 2.16 -21.56
N GLN A 256 -8.42 1.81 -22.76
CA GLN A 256 -8.21 0.47 -23.32
C GLN A 256 -6.74 0.15 -23.61
N ARG A 257 -5.95 1.13 -24.08
CA ARG A 257 -4.50 0.95 -24.21
C ARG A 257 -3.83 0.82 -22.84
N LYS A 258 -4.26 1.63 -21.86
CA LYS A 258 -3.76 1.58 -20.48
C LYS A 258 -4.03 0.24 -19.79
N GLN A 259 -5.17 -0.40 -20.08
CA GLN A 259 -5.46 -1.76 -19.63
C GLN A 259 -4.51 -2.84 -20.17
N LYS A 260 -3.88 -2.61 -21.34
CA LYS A 260 -2.92 -3.53 -21.96
C LYS A 260 -1.47 -3.20 -21.56
N SER A 261 -1.15 -1.92 -21.43
CA SER A 261 0.16 -1.43 -21.00
C SER A 261 -0.02 -0.34 -19.95
N ARG A 262 0.46 -0.59 -18.72
CA ARG A 262 0.30 0.29 -17.56
C ARG A 262 0.79 1.72 -17.84
N ASP A 263 1.92 1.81 -18.53
CA ASP A 263 2.63 3.07 -18.76
C ASP A 263 2.20 3.73 -20.09
N ALA A 264 1.08 3.31 -20.67
CA ALA A 264 0.55 3.92 -21.88
C ALA A 264 0.19 5.39 -21.64
N GLN A 265 0.94 6.28 -22.27
CA GLN A 265 0.69 7.72 -22.22
C GLN A 265 -0.51 8.13 -23.09
N PRO A 266 -1.18 9.24 -22.75
CA PRO A 266 -2.24 9.80 -23.57
C PRO A 266 -1.67 10.28 -24.91
N ASP A 267 -2.37 9.95 -26.00
CA ASP A 267 -1.93 10.18 -27.37
C ASP A 267 -2.20 11.63 -27.79
N GLU A 268 -1.27 12.29 -28.46
CA GLU A 268 -1.41 13.68 -28.93
C GLU A 268 -2.69 13.89 -29.77
N LYS A 269 -3.17 12.85 -30.46
CA LYS A 269 -4.46 12.87 -31.17
C LYS A 269 -5.63 13.21 -30.23
N LEU A 270 -5.66 12.65 -29.02
CA LEU A 270 -6.70 12.91 -28.04
C LEU A 270 -6.66 14.35 -27.52
N LEU A 271 -5.46 14.94 -27.39
CA LEU A 271 -5.33 16.36 -27.05
C LEU A 271 -5.95 17.25 -28.13
N LYS A 272 -5.65 16.99 -29.41
CA LYS A 272 -6.24 17.72 -30.55
C LYS A 272 -7.77 17.59 -30.58
N THR A 273 -8.29 16.39 -30.34
CA THR A 273 -9.74 16.15 -30.24
C THR A 273 -10.38 16.93 -29.09
N LEU A 274 -9.75 16.97 -27.90
CA LEU A 274 -10.22 17.75 -26.76
C LEU A 274 -10.27 19.24 -27.08
N ASP A 275 -9.21 19.79 -27.67
CA ASP A 275 -9.11 21.22 -28.00
C ASP A 275 -10.10 21.64 -29.08
N GLN A 276 -10.26 20.84 -30.15
CA GLN A 276 -11.26 21.08 -31.20
C GLN A 276 -12.69 21.02 -30.65
N SER A 277 -12.97 20.05 -29.79
CA SER A 277 -14.31 19.86 -29.22
C SER A 277 -14.63 20.95 -28.20
N LEU A 278 -13.64 21.41 -27.42
CA LEU A 278 -13.78 22.58 -26.55
C LEU A 278 -14.09 23.84 -27.37
N ALA A 279 -13.38 24.08 -28.48
CA ALA A 279 -13.62 25.24 -29.36
C ALA A 279 -15.02 25.19 -30.01
N ALA A 280 -15.45 24.01 -30.48
CA ALA A 280 -16.78 23.81 -31.07
C ALA A 280 -17.91 24.12 -30.07
N LEU A 281 -17.73 23.73 -28.79
CA LEU A 281 -18.72 23.97 -27.72
C LEU A 281 -18.82 25.43 -27.29
N VAL A 282 -17.76 26.24 -27.46
CA VAL A 282 -17.81 27.69 -27.17
C VAL A 282 -18.74 28.42 -28.13
N GLY A 283 -18.83 27.98 -29.39
CA GLY A 283 -19.71 28.58 -30.39
C GLY A 283 -21.19 28.22 -30.26
N THR A 284 -21.57 27.27 -29.40
CA THR A 284 -22.89 26.62 -29.44
C THR A 284 -23.94 27.15 -28.45
N GLY A 285 -23.70 28.29 -27.80
CA GLY A 285 -24.65 28.99 -26.91
C GLY A 285 -24.60 28.56 -25.43
N SER A 286 -25.15 29.39 -24.55
CA SER A 286 -25.01 29.30 -23.09
C SER A 286 -26.11 28.46 -22.41
N SER A 287 -26.06 27.13 -22.58
CA SER A 287 -26.87 26.19 -21.78
C SER A 287 -26.07 25.65 -20.59
N SER A 288 -26.72 25.46 -19.44
CA SER A 288 -26.11 24.82 -18.26
C SER A 288 -25.50 23.45 -18.59
N ALA A 289 -26.07 22.71 -19.54
CA ALA A 289 -25.55 21.40 -19.95
C ALA A 289 -24.24 21.52 -20.74
N ILE A 290 -24.14 22.52 -21.62
CA ILE A 290 -22.95 22.81 -22.44
C ILE A 290 -21.82 23.32 -21.54
N GLU A 291 -22.14 24.19 -20.58
CA GLU A 291 -21.18 24.70 -19.61
C GLU A 291 -20.60 23.57 -18.74
N GLY A 292 -21.44 22.64 -18.28
CA GLY A 292 -20.99 21.46 -17.56
C GLY A 292 -20.09 20.55 -18.39
N ALA A 293 -20.46 20.26 -19.65
CA ALA A 293 -19.63 19.48 -20.57
C ALA A 293 -18.26 20.14 -20.79
N ARG A 294 -18.23 21.47 -20.97
CA ARG A 294 -17.01 22.26 -21.14
C ARG A 294 -16.10 22.17 -19.91
N ARG A 295 -16.67 22.26 -18.69
CA ARG A 295 -15.93 22.10 -17.44
C ARG A 295 -15.31 20.71 -17.32
N SER A 296 -16.08 19.65 -17.59
CA SER A 296 -15.57 18.26 -17.55
C SER A 296 -14.44 18.05 -18.57
N MET A 297 -14.59 18.56 -19.80
CA MET A 297 -13.56 18.46 -20.84
C MET A 297 -12.30 19.26 -20.51
N THR A 298 -12.45 20.43 -19.91
CA THR A 298 -11.32 21.24 -19.44
C THR A 298 -10.57 20.51 -18.31
N ALA A 299 -11.30 19.94 -17.35
CA ALA A 299 -10.72 19.14 -16.28
C ALA A 299 -9.99 17.90 -16.80
N LEU A 300 -10.55 17.21 -17.80
CA LEU A 300 -9.92 16.09 -18.49
C LEU A 300 -8.64 16.52 -19.22
N ARG A 301 -8.64 17.68 -19.89
CA ARG A 301 -7.45 18.23 -20.55
C ARG A 301 -6.31 18.48 -19.57
N TYR A 302 -6.57 19.22 -18.49
CA TYR A 302 -5.54 19.51 -17.48
C TYR A 302 -5.04 18.26 -16.76
N THR A 303 -5.96 17.33 -16.48
CA THR A 303 -5.61 16.11 -15.78
C THR A 303 -4.86 15.16 -16.71
N LEU A 304 -5.19 15.02 -18.00
CA LEU A 304 -4.47 14.14 -18.94
C LEU A 304 -3.19 14.76 -19.53
N TYR A 305 -3.09 16.09 -19.59
CA TYR A 305 -1.95 16.79 -20.17
C TYR A 305 -1.54 17.99 -19.30
N PRO A 306 -0.90 17.74 -18.13
CA PRO A 306 -0.46 18.81 -17.23
C PRO A 306 0.58 19.74 -17.89
N ASP A 307 1.44 19.20 -18.76
CA ASP A 307 2.53 19.93 -19.42
C ASP A 307 2.13 20.56 -20.77
N ALA A 308 0.89 20.35 -21.23
CA ALA A 308 0.45 20.95 -22.48
C ALA A 308 0.25 22.46 -22.30
N ALA A 309 0.73 23.24 -23.28
CA ALA A 309 0.51 24.68 -23.33
C ALA A 309 -0.98 25.01 -23.10
N CYS A 310 -1.25 26.09 -22.36
CA CYS A 310 -2.60 26.58 -22.15
C CYS A 310 -3.26 26.78 -23.52
N LEU A 311 -4.56 26.44 -23.62
CA LEU A 311 -5.33 26.68 -24.85
C LEU A 311 -5.02 28.10 -25.34
N PRO A 312 -4.55 28.29 -26.59
CA PRO A 312 -4.37 29.64 -27.10
C PRO A 312 -5.70 30.37 -26.93
N GLN A 313 -5.65 31.52 -26.26
CA GLN A 313 -6.82 32.34 -25.94
C GLN A 313 -7.73 32.38 -27.16
N ILE A 314 -8.90 31.75 -27.05
CA ILE A 314 -9.99 31.92 -28.00
C ILE A 314 -10.20 33.42 -28.09
N ALA A 315 -9.94 33.96 -29.27
CA ALA A 315 -9.74 35.38 -29.54
C ALA A 315 -10.64 36.26 -28.67
N ALA A 316 -10.00 37.10 -27.85
CA ALA A 316 -10.56 38.37 -27.47
C ALA A 316 -10.79 39.16 -28.76
N ASP A 317 -11.95 38.97 -29.38
CA ASP A 317 -12.50 39.99 -30.26
C ASP A 317 -14.02 40.05 -30.12
N GLY A 318 -14.44 41.10 -29.42
CA GLY A 318 -15.78 41.33 -28.95
C GLY A 318 -15.86 42.55 -28.04
N GLY A 319 -15.13 43.62 -28.38
CA GLY A 319 -15.46 45.02 -28.07
C GLY A 319 -15.53 45.45 -26.60
N GLY A 320 -14.55 46.27 -26.20
CA GLY A 320 -14.74 47.26 -25.13
C GLY A 320 -13.73 47.13 -24.00
N GLY A 321 -12.63 47.87 -24.12
CA GLY A 321 -11.66 48.01 -23.05
C GLY A 321 -12.30 48.52 -21.77
N ARG A 322 -12.05 47.80 -20.67
CA ARG A 322 -11.92 48.42 -19.37
C ARG A 322 -10.97 47.60 -18.51
N THR A 323 -9.78 48.17 -18.35
CA THR A 323 -8.82 47.85 -17.31
C THR A 323 -9.50 47.78 -15.95
N ALA A 324 -9.41 46.63 -15.29
CA ALA A 324 -9.55 46.52 -13.85
C ALA A 324 -8.43 45.60 -13.34
N LYS A 325 -7.25 46.20 -13.18
CA LYS A 325 -6.38 45.88 -12.03
C LYS A 325 -7.17 46.26 -10.77
N GLU A 326 -6.84 45.60 -9.65
CA GLU A 326 -7.43 45.76 -8.29
C GLU A 326 -8.71 44.94 -8.07
N HIS A 327 -8.90 44.07 -7.06
CA HIS A 327 -8.20 43.79 -5.82
C HIS A 327 -8.34 42.30 -5.48
N ALA A 328 -7.28 41.67 -4.96
CA ALA A 328 -7.39 40.52 -4.06
C ALA A 328 -6.49 40.81 -2.85
N ALA A 329 -7.14 41.30 -1.80
CA ALA A 329 -6.73 41.07 -0.43
C ALA A 329 -7.53 39.87 0.08
#